data_AF-L0A304-F1
#
_entry.id   AF-L0A304-F1
#
_cell.length_a   1.000
_cell.length_b   1.000
_cell.length_c   1.000
_cell.angle_alpha   90.00
_cell.angle_beta   90.00
_cell.angle_gamma   90.00
#
_symmetry.space_group_name_H-M   'P 1'
#
loop_
_entity.id
_entity.type
_entity.pdbx_description
1 polymer ?
#
loop_
_entity_poly.entity_id
_entity_poly.type
_entity_poly.pdbx_seq_one_letter_code
_entity_poly.pdbx_strand_id
1 'polypeptide(L)' 'MRAYRGVVVNGVVELQGVRLPEGTVVTVTVGEAELLRAKIASALRRPKRVKIRLKPAAPGLGFEAPEGADVTPEIFARE' A
#
# COMPACT_ATOMS: atom_id res chain seq x y z
N MET A 1 7.31 31.18 -5.69
CA MET A 1 6.95 29.86 -5.12
C MET A 1 5.44 29.73 -5.09
N ARG A 2 4.88 28.59 -5.49
CA ARG A 2 3.45 28.27 -5.33
C ARG A 2 3.28 27.22 -4.25
N ALA A 3 2.29 27.41 -3.39
CA ALA A 3 1.89 26.40 -2.42
C ALA A 3 0.84 25.49 -3.06
N TYR A 4 1.03 24.18 -2.91
CA TYR A 4 0.05 23.18 -3.31
C TYR A 4 -0.41 22.43 -2.07
N ARG A 5 -1.70 22.12 -2.01
CA ARG A 5 -2.22 21.30 -0.92
C ARG A 5 -1.79 19.85 -1.15
N GLY A 6 -1.25 19.22 -0.11
CA GLY A 6 -0.88 17.82 -0.15
C GLY A 6 -1.24 17.11 1.14
N VAL A 7 -1.29 15.79 1.08
CA VAL A 7 -1.47 14.91 2.23
C VAL A 7 -0.40 13.83 2.22
N VAL A 8 -0.02 13.38 3.41
CA VAL A 8 0.89 12.24 3.53
C VAL A 8 0.08 10.95 3.49
N VAL A 9 0.32 10.13 2.48
CA VAL A 9 -0.27 8.80 2.32
C VAL A 9 0.88 7.82 2.28
N ASN A 10 0.87 6.83 3.19
CA ASN A 10 1.93 5.81 3.30
C ASN A 10 3.37 6.39 3.36
N GLY A 11 3.54 7.55 4.00
CA GLY A 11 4.84 8.21 4.13
C GLY A 11 5.26 9.05 2.92
N VAL A 12 4.44 9.14 1.87
CA VAL A 12 4.69 9.93 0.66
C VAL A 12 3.73 11.11 0.59
N VAL A 13 4.21 12.27 0.16
CA VAL A 13 3.36 13.45 -0.06
C VAL A 13 2.63 13.30 -1.40
N GLU A 14 1.31 13.20 -1.34
CA GLU A 14 0.44 13.24 -2.50
C GLU A 14 -0.18 14.63 -2.64
N LEU A 15 -0.04 15.25 -3.80
CA LEU A 15 -0.67 16.54 -4.11
C LEU A 15 -2.16 16.34 -4.42
N GLN A 16 -3.00 17.23 -3.88
CA GLN A 16 -4.44 17.19 -4.11
C GLN A 16 -4.84 18.13 -5.25
N GLY A 17 -5.52 17.57 -6.27
CA GLY A 17 -6.11 18.36 -7.35
C GLY A 17 -5.12 18.96 -8.34
N VAL A 18 -3.83 18.63 -8.24
CA VAL A 18 -2.77 19.10 -9.13
C VAL A 18 -1.84 17.94 -9.46
N ARG A 19 -1.38 17.89 -10.71
CA ARG A 19 -0.23 17.10 -11.14
C ARG A 19 0.88 18.04 -11.54
N LEU A 20 2.08 17.77 -11.07
CA LEU A 20 3.28 18.49 -11.50
C LEU A 20 3.96 17.72 -12.64
N PRO A 21 4.66 18.40 -13.55
CA PRO A 21 5.46 17.74 -14.58
C PRO A 21 6.54 16.85 -13.97
N GLU A 22 6.91 15.79 -14.68
CA GLU A 22 8.04 14.95 -14.29
C GLU A 22 9.34 15.76 -14.27
N GLY A 23 10.24 15.40 -13.35
CA GLY A 23 11.50 16.14 -13.12
C GLY A 23 11.34 17.44 -12.32
N THR A 24 10.13 17.81 -11.89
CA THR A 24 9.93 18.98 -11.02
C THR A 24 10.54 18.74 -9.64
N VAL A 25 11.54 19.54 -9.26
CA VAL A 25 12.10 19.55 -7.89
C VAL A 25 11.16 20.34 -6.98
N VAL A 26 10.73 19.72 -5.89
CA VAL A 26 9.81 20.31 -4.92
C VAL A 26 10.40 20.36 -3.53
N THR A 27 10.17 21.46 -2.83
CA THR A 27 10.45 21.61 -1.40
C THR A 27 9.12 21.53 -0.65
N VAL A 28 9.05 20.65 0.34
CA VAL A 28 7.87 20.50 1.19
C VAL A 28 8.09 21.26 2.49
N THR A 29 7.23 22.24 2.75
CA THR A 29 7.19 22.93 4.04
C THR A 29 6.04 22.38 4.86
N VAL A 30 6.36 21.81 6.03
CA VAL A 30 5.35 21.29 6.97
C VAL A 30 5.37 22.17 8.22
N GLY A 31 4.22 22.73 8.59
CA GLY A 31 4.07 23.46 9.84
C GLY A 31 4.22 22.55 11.05
N GLU A 32 4.78 23.07 12.14
CA GLU A 32 5.01 22.28 13.37
C GLU A 32 3.69 21.75 13.96
N ALA A 33 2.64 22.56 13.93
CA ALA A 33 1.30 22.17 14.39
C ALA A 33 0.71 21.03 13.54
N GLU A 34 0.83 21.09 12.22
CA GLU A 34 0.43 20.01 11.31
C GLU A 34 1.19 18.72 11.61
N LEU A 35 2.49 18.82 11.86
CA LEU A 35 3.36 17.68 12.14
C LEU A 35 2.98 17.02 13.47
N LEU A 36 2.71 17.83 14.50
CA LEU A 36 2.20 17.34 15.79
C LEU A 36 0.84 16.66 15.63
N ARG A 37 -0.12 17.27 14.93
CA ARG A 37 -1.44 16.68 14.68
C ARG A 37 -1.34 15.36 13.93
N ALA A 38 -0.49 15.29 12.90
CA ALA A 38 -0.24 14.06 12.16
C ALA A 38 0.36 12.96 13.04
N LYS A 39 1.29 13.31 13.94
CA LYS A 39 1.91 12.37 14.89
C LYS A 39 0.90 11.82 15.89
N ILE A 40 0.06 12.68 16.47
CA ILE A 40 -1.01 12.27 17.39
C ILE A 40 -2.01 11.37 16.66
N ALA A 41 -2.47 11.78 15.47
CA ALA A 41 -3.41 11.00 14.67
C ALA A 41 -2.85 9.62 14.31
N SER A 42 -1.56 9.55 13.96
CA SER A 42 -0.85 8.29 13.68
C SER A 42 -0.79 7.39 14.92
N ALA A 43 -0.40 7.94 16.08
CA ALA A 43 -0.32 7.20 17.34
C ALA A 43 -1.68 6.65 17.79
N LEU A 44 -2.76 7.39 17.55
CA LEU A 44 -4.12 6.97 17.90
C LEU A 44 -4.74 5.99 16.89
N ARG A 45 -4.12 5.79 15.73
CA ARG A 45 -4.64 4.92 14.67
C ARG A 45 -4.49 3.47 15.11
N ARG A 46 -5.53 2.93 15.75
CA ARG A 46 -5.57 1.50 16.13
C ARG A 46 -5.41 0.63 14.87
N PRO A 47 -4.58 -0.42 14.91
CA PRO A 47 -4.52 -1.38 13.82
C PRO A 47 -5.92 -1.97 13.63
N LYS A 48 -6.45 -1.90 12.40
CA LYS A 48 -7.75 -2.49 12.07
C LYS A 48 -7.68 -3.98 12.38
N ARG A 49 -8.44 -4.45 13.38
CA ARG A 49 -8.61 -5.88 13.65
C ARG A 49 -9.37 -6.48 12.47
N VAL A 50 -8.66 -7.16 11.58
CA VAL A 50 -9.27 -7.93 10.48
C VAL A 50 -9.96 -9.13 11.11
N LYS A 51 -11.28 -9.10 11.22
CA LYS A 51 -12.08 -10.29 11.57
C LYS A 51 -12.21 -11.15 10.32
N ILE A 52 -11.32 -12.12 10.15
CA ILE A 52 -11.47 -13.15 9.12
C ILE A 52 -12.58 -14.10 9.59
N ARG A 53 -13.73 -14.07 8.92
CA ARG A 53 -14.80 -15.05 9.15
C ARG A 53 -14.43 -16.30 8.36
N LEU A 54 -13.73 -17.22 9.00
CA LEU A 54 -13.54 -18.57 8.49
C LEU A 54 -14.93 -19.21 8.41
N LYS A 55 -15.48 -19.33 7.20
CA LYS A 55 -16.59 -20.26 6.98
C LYS A 55 -16.02 -21.65 7.26
N PRO A 56 -16.68 -22.50 8.08
CA PRO A 56 -16.32 -23.90 8.12
C PRO A 56 -16.44 -24.40 6.68
N ALA A 57 -15.31 -24.78 6.07
CA ALA A 57 -15.39 -25.72 4.98
C ALA A 57 -16.20 -26.90 5.51
N ALA A 58 -17.17 -27.34 4.72
CA ALA A 58 -18.02 -28.49 5.03
C ALA A 58 -17.17 -29.66 5.57
N PRO A 59 -17.75 -30.59 6.36
CA PRO A 59 -17.02 -31.76 6.84
C PRO A 59 -16.47 -32.52 5.64
N GLY A 60 -15.15 -32.50 5.50
CA GLY A 60 -14.44 -32.87 4.28
C GLY A 60 -13.30 -31.89 4.03
N LEU A 61 -12.25 -32.03 4.84
CA LEU A 61 -11.03 -31.22 4.82
C LEU A 61 -10.27 -31.42 3.49
N GLY A 62 -10.74 -30.79 2.42
CA GLY A 62 -9.97 -30.58 1.20
C GLY A 62 -9.03 -29.40 1.40
N PHE A 63 -7.75 -29.67 1.67
CA PHE A 63 -6.71 -28.73 1.27
C PHE A 63 -6.63 -28.82 -0.25
N GLU A 64 -7.35 -27.95 -0.96
CA GLU A 64 -7.04 -27.73 -2.37
C GLU A 64 -5.75 -26.91 -2.37
N ALA A 65 -4.63 -27.63 -2.54
CA ALA A 65 -3.39 -27.02 -3.01
C ALA A 65 -3.70 -26.27 -4.31
N PRO A 66 -3.01 -25.17 -4.65
CA PRO A 66 -3.13 -24.58 -5.96
C PRO A 66 -2.53 -25.55 -6.99
N GLU A 67 -3.33 -26.49 -7.48
CA GLU A 67 -3.07 -27.19 -8.74
C GLU A 67 -3.40 -26.20 -9.87
N GLY A 68 -2.39 -25.87 -10.67
CA GLY A 68 -2.57 -25.04 -11.86
C GLY A 68 -1.72 -23.77 -11.94
N ALA A 69 -0.57 -23.71 -11.26
CA ALA A 69 0.54 -22.93 -11.80
C ALA A 69 1.38 -23.86 -12.66
N ASP A 70 1.13 -23.82 -13.97
CA ASP A 70 1.98 -24.41 -14.99
C ASP A 70 3.45 -24.06 -14.73
N VAL A 71 4.21 -25.05 -14.24
CA VAL A 71 5.66 -25.04 -14.31
C VAL A 71 6.00 -26.24 -15.17
N THR A 72 6.05 -26.05 -16.49
CA THR A 72 6.80 -26.93 -17.38
C THR A 72 8.28 -26.68 -17.15
N PRO A 73 9.06 -27.63 -16.61
CA PRO A 73 10.50 -27.56 -16.70
C PRO A 73 10.90 -28.31 -17.97
N GLU A 74 10.86 -27.66 -19.13
CA GLU A 74 11.67 -28.13 -20.27
C GLU A 74 12.99 -27.37 -20.23
N ILE A 75 13.97 -27.98 -19.57
CA ILE A 75 15.39 -27.67 -19.75
C ILE A 75 15.94 -28.64 -20.80
N PHE A 76 16.72 -28.09 -21.74
CA PHE A 76 17.58 -28.70 -22.77
C PHE A 76 16.92 -29.18 -24.08
N ALA A 77 17.14 -28.42 -25.17
CA ALA A 77 18.09 -28.78 -26.24
C ALA A 77 17.97 -27.86 -27.48
N ARG A 78 19.13 -27.66 -28.16
CA ARG A 78 19.41 -26.96 -29.44
C ARG A 78 19.83 -25.48 -29.27
N GLU A 79 20.90 -24.98 -29.84
CA GLU A 79 22.04 -25.50 -30.62
C GLU A 79 23.16 -24.44 -30.49
#